data_AF-D6STT9-F1
#
_entry.id   AF-D6STT9-F1
#
_cell.length_a   1.000
_cell.length_b   1.000
_cell.length_c   1.000
_cell.angle_alpha   90.00
_cell.angle_beta   90.00
_cell.angle_gamma   90.00
#
_symmetry.space_group_name_H-M   'P 1'
#
loop_
_entity.id
_entity.type
_entity.pdbx_description
1 polymer ?
#
loop_
_entity_poly.entity_id
_entity_poly.type
_entity_poly.pdbx_seq_one_letter_code
_entity_poly.pdbx_strand_id
1 'polypeptide(L)'
;MKNEKTSPPVPPQHQGRISNVDELLRAIEAYFDSCDDQGMSYTLAGLQYYLGVIDKQLLWGEQVGKSSESKETVALFKDPEVRRALQVARLRIQAQRATQLLDDEKNTQAQIFDLKANFAWVDKQGLEVTSPDNSVGNKVAVVLPANPGSVTMDQWQEMYKQVMANRKSVHELRVGGEG
;
A
#
# COMPACT_ATOMS: atom_id res chain seq x y z
N MET A 1 29.96 -13.93 -22.63
CA MET A 1 30.25 -12.86 -21.63
C MET A 1 29.53 -13.24 -20.36
N LYS A 2 30.27 -13.43 -19.26
CA LYS A 2 29.69 -13.81 -17.96
C LYS A 2 29.06 -12.55 -17.38
N ASN A 3 27.75 -12.56 -17.15
CA ASN A 3 27.08 -11.50 -16.39
C ASN A 3 27.58 -11.61 -14.95
N GLU A 4 28.56 -10.80 -14.58
CA GLU A 4 28.88 -10.57 -13.18
C GLU A 4 27.61 -10.05 -12.53
N LYS A 5 27.04 -10.88 -11.64
CA LYS A 5 26.02 -10.43 -10.69
C LYS A 5 26.74 -9.50 -9.72
N THR A 6 26.96 -8.25 -10.13
CA THR A 6 27.29 -7.18 -9.20
C THR A 6 26.16 -7.11 -8.19
N SER A 7 26.46 -7.46 -6.94
CA SER A 7 25.52 -7.32 -5.83
C SER A 7 24.92 -5.91 -5.86
N PRO A 8 23.62 -5.78 -5.53
CA PRO A 8 23.00 -4.47 -5.47
C PRO A 8 23.81 -3.59 -4.51
N PRO A 9 24.04 -2.31 -4.86
CA PRO A 9 24.80 -1.40 -4.02
C PRO A 9 24.13 -1.31 -2.64
N VAL A 10 24.96 -1.37 -1.59
CA VAL A 10 24.48 -1.37 -0.20
C VAL A 10 24.01 0.03 0.13
N PRO A 11 22.81 0.20 0.74
CA PRO A 11 22.35 1.51 1.14
C PRO A 11 23.37 2.15 2.09
N PRO A 12 23.64 3.44 1.92
CA PRO A 12 24.56 4.17 2.78
C PRO A 12 24.06 4.13 4.24
N GLN A 13 24.96 4.22 5.20
CA GLN A 13 24.62 4.28 6.63
C GLN A 13 25.20 5.56 7.24
N HIS A 14 24.39 6.28 8.02
CA HIS A 14 24.91 7.33 8.88
C HIS A 14 25.72 6.70 10.03
N GLN A 15 26.93 7.21 10.28
CA GLN A 15 27.75 6.76 11.39
C GLN A 15 27.32 7.45 12.68
N GLY A 16 26.78 6.69 13.63
CA GLY A 16 26.39 7.21 14.94
C GLY A 16 24.92 7.65 15.03
N ARG A 17 24.48 7.89 16.26
CA ARG A 17 23.10 8.22 16.58
C ARG A 17 22.86 9.72 16.42
N ILE A 18 21.95 10.07 15.52
CA ILE A 18 21.53 11.46 15.30
C ILE A 18 20.87 11.99 16.57
N SER A 19 21.33 13.16 17.02
CA SER A 19 21.06 13.67 18.36
C SER A 19 20.33 15.02 18.38
N ASN A 20 20.35 15.75 17.27
CA ASN A 20 19.77 17.08 17.16
C ASN A 20 19.15 17.33 15.77
N VAL A 21 18.37 18.42 15.66
CA VAL A 21 17.61 18.78 14.46
C VAL A 21 18.54 19.06 13.27
N ASP A 22 19.57 19.89 13.45
CA ASP A 22 20.48 20.26 12.37
C ASP A 22 21.21 19.04 11.78
N GLU A 23 21.65 18.13 12.65
CA GLU A 23 22.28 16.86 12.27
C GLU A 23 21.30 15.99 11.48
N LEU A 24 20.04 15.90 11.91
CA LEU A 24 19.00 15.15 11.20
C LEU A 24 18.72 15.72 9.81
N LEU A 25 18.61 17.05 9.70
CA LEU A 25 18.40 17.72 8.41
C LEU A 25 19.55 17.47 7.44
N ARG A 26 20.81 17.58 7.93
CA ARG A 26 22.00 17.27 7.12
C ARG A 26 22.06 15.80 6.73
N ALA A 27 21.67 14.90 7.63
CA ALA A 27 21.63 13.47 7.34
C ALA A 27 20.62 13.13 6.24
N ILE A 28 19.45 13.78 6.23
CA ILE A 28 18.45 13.61 5.16
C ILE A 28 19.04 14.00 3.80
N GLU A 29 19.69 15.17 3.69
CA GLU A 29 20.31 15.59 2.43
C GLU A 29 21.49 14.68 2.03
N ALA A 30 22.36 14.35 2.98
CA ALA A 30 23.51 13.48 2.75
C ALA A 30 23.12 12.09 2.22
N TYR A 31 21.96 11.57 2.64
CA TYR A 31 21.40 10.36 2.05
C TYR A 31 21.20 10.50 0.54
N PHE A 32 20.52 11.57 0.12
CA PHE A 32 20.24 11.80 -1.30
C PHE A 32 21.52 12.05 -2.10
N ASP A 33 22.43 12.88 -1.59
CA ASP A 33 23.72 13.14 -2.22
C ASP A 33 24.50 11.84 -2.44
N SER A 34 24.56 10.98 -1.42
CA SER A 34 25.26 9.70 -1.54
C SER A 34 24.60 8.73 -2.53
N CYS A 35 23.28 8.79 -2.68
CA CYS A 35 22.58 8.03 -3.71
C CYS A 35 22.87 8.60 -5.10
N ASP A 36 22.89 9.92 -5.25
CA ASP A 36 23.20 10.60 -6.51
C ASP A 36 24.62 10.30 -6.98
N ASP A 37 25.60 10.40 -6.07
CA ASP A 37 27.01 10.07 -6.33
C ASP A 37 27.21 8.62 -6.79
N GLN A 38 26.34 7.71 -6.32
CA GLN A 38 26.41 6.29 -6.63
C GLN A 38 25.47 5.87 -7.77
N GLY A 39 24.70 6.80 -8.35
CA GLY A 39 23.68 6.49 -9.36
C GLY A 39 22.59 5.55 -8.85
N MET A 40 22.29 5.61 -7.55
CA MET A 40 21.28 4.76 -6.90
C MET A 40 19.89 5.40 -6.90
N SER A 41 18.89 4.54 -7.02
CA SER A 41 17.51 4.91 -6.73
C SER A 41 17.32 5.18 -5.23
N TYR A 42 16.73 6.31 -4.88
CA TYR A 42 16.33 6.62 -3.51
C TYR A 42 15.16 5.73 -3.13
N THR A 43 15.12 5.24 -1.89
CA THR A 43 13.97 4.48 -1.36
C THR A 43 13.63 4.99 0.01
N LEU A 44 12.38 4.81 0.42
CA LEU A 44 12.02 5.10 1.81
C LEU A 44 12.82 4.25 2.79
N ALA A 45 12.89 2.95 2.53
CA ALA A 45 13.61 2.02 3.38
C ALA A 45 15.11 2.38 3.47
N GLY A 46 15.70 2.85 2.37
CA GLY A 46 17.07 3.34 2.33
C GLY A 46 17.28 4.59 3.17
N LEU A 47 16.38 5.59 3.07
CA LEU A 47 16.43 6.78 3.92
C LEU A 47 16.29 6.39 5.40
N GLN A 48 15.33 5.53 5.72
CA GLN A 48 15.10 5.05 7.08
C GLN A 48 16.34 4.34 7.65
N TYR A 49 16.94 3.47 6.84
CA TYR A 49 18.17 2.75 7.18
C TYR A 49 19.35 3.70 7.38
N TYR A 50 19.50 4.68 6.49
CA TYR A 50 20.53 5.70 6.58
C TYR A 50 20.43 6.47 7.88
N LEU A 51 19.22 6.91 8.26
CA LEU A 51 18.96 7.65 9.50
C LEU A 51 19.06 6.78 10.76
N GLY A 52 19.21 5.46 10.63
CA GLY A 52 19.30 4.53 11.76
C GLY A 52 17.99 4.39 12.55
N VAL A 53 16.85 4.56 11.90
CA VAL A 53 15.52 4.48 12.53
C VAL A 53 14.82 3.18 12.15
N ILE A 54 14.19 2.48 13.09
CA ILE A 54 13.53 1.20 12.83
C ILE A 54 12.03 1.39 12.55
N ASP A 55 11.45 2.48 13.05
CA ASP A 55 10.02 2.74 12.89
C ASP A 55 9.69 3.67 11.70
N LYS A 56 8.99 3.10 10.71
CA LYS A 56 8.48 3.84 9.53
C LYS A 56 7.48 4.94 9.89
N GLN A 57 6.78 4.83 11.03
CA GLN A 57 5.78 5.82 11.45
C GLN A 57 6.42 7.19 11.72
N LEU A 58 7.69 7.22 12.16
CA LEU A 58 8.43 8.47 12.37
C LEU A 58 8.62 9.25 11.07
N LEU A 59 8.98 8.57 9.99
CA LEU A 59 9.14 9.20 8.69
C LEU A 59 7.77 9.69 8.16
N TRP A 60 6.67 9.00 8.50
CA TRP A 60 5.35 9.27 7.94
C TRP A 60 4.72 10.45 8.67
N GLY A 61 5.01 10.58 9.96
CA GLY A 61 4.37 11.54 10.87
C GLY A 61 3.02 11.12 11.37
N GLU A 62 2.55 9.98 10.90
CA GLU A 62 1.34 9.37 11.38
C GLU A 62 1.68 8.65 12.67
N GLN A 63 0.92 8.92 13.71
CA GLN A 63 1.02 8.17 14.96
C GLN A 63 2.44 8.14 15.59
N VAL A 64 3.23 9.21 15.42
CA VAL A 64 4.58 9.36 16.02
C VAL A 64 4.59 9.08 17.54
N GLY A 65 3.48 9.33 18.22
CA GLY A 65 3.31 9.00 19.64
C GLY A 65 3.20 7.51 19.99
N LYS A 66 3.08 6.62 19.00
CA LYS A 66 3.05 5.15 19.17
C LYS A 66 4.35 4.48 18.73
N SER A 67 5.38 5.27 18.46
CA SER A 67 6.64 4.75 17.97
C SER A 67 7.37 3.90 19.02
N SER A 68 8.07 2.86 18.57
CA SER A 68 8.95 2.05 19.42
C SER A 68 10.29 2.73 19.72
N GLU A 69 10.56 3.87 19.10
CA GLU A 69 11.80 4.63 19.27
C GLU A 69 11.84 5.36 20.62
N SER A 70 13.05 5.74 21.05
CA SER A 70 13.22 6.50 22.29
C SER A 70 12.48 7.85 22.26
N LYS A 71 12.12 8.38 23.43
CA LYS A 71 11.40 9.66 23.54
C LYS A 71 12.16 10.81 22.92
N GLU A 72 13.49 10.79 23.01
CA GLU A 72 14.38 11.80 22.45
C GLU A 72 14.34 11.75 20.92
N THR A 73 14.49 10.56 20.33
CA THR A 73 14.31 10.36 18.88
C THR A 73 12.93 10.83 18.44
N VAL A 74 11.87 10.40 19.13
CA VAL A 74 10.49 10.79 18.83
C VAL A 74 10.29 12.31 18.88
N ALA A 75 10.96 13.01 19.82
CA ALA A 75 10.89 14.46 19.92
C ALA A 75 11.56 15.16 18.73
N LEU A 76 12.72 14.68 18.29
CA LEU A 76 13.41 15.22 17.08
C LEU A 76 12.51 15.11 15.85
N PHE A 77 11.85 13.96 15.66
CA PHE A 77 10.98 13.72 14.50
C PHE A 77 9.63 14.45 14.58
N LYS A 78 9.31 15.09 15.71
CA LYS A 78 8.15 16.00 15.85
C LYS A 78 8.49 17.45 15.53
N ASP A 79 9.78 17.80 15.45
CA ASP A 79 10.20 19.16 15.16
C ASP A 79 9.63 19.63 13.79
N PRO A 80 9.00 20.81 13.70
CA PRO A 80 8.36 21.28 12.46
C PRO A 80 9.30 21.34 11.25
N GLU A 81 10.58 21.66 11.44
CA GLU A 81 11.55 21.72 10.35
C GLU A 81 11.89 20.32 9.84
N VAL A 82 12.10 19.38 10.77
CA VAL A 82 12.29 17.96 10.45
C VAL A 82 11.06 17.40 9.73
N ARG A 83 9.85 17.73 10.20
CA ARG A 83 8.59 17.32 9.56
C ARG A 83 8.51 17.80 8.12
N ARG A 84 8.88 19.06 7.87
CA ARG A 84 8.91 19.63 6.52
C ARG A 84 9.95 18.95 5.66
N ALA A 85 11.16 18.73 6.17
CA ALA A 85 12.23 18.06 5.44
C ALA A 85 11.84 16.62 5.05
N LEU A 86 11.21 15.87 5.95
CA LEU A 86 10.72 14.51 5.65
C LEU A 86 9.61 14.51 4.60
N GLN A 87 8.73 15.51 4.57
CA GLN A 87 7.72 15.65 3.51
C GLN A 87 8.38 15.91 2.15
N VAL A 88 9.39 16.78 2.11
CA VAL A 88 10.17 17.06 0.89
C VAL A 88 10.93 15.81 0.43
N ALA A 89 11.58 15.10 1.36
CA ALA A 89 12.28 13.86 1.08
C ALA A 89 11.34 12.79 0.47
N ARG A 90 10.14 12.64 1.03
CA ARG A 90 9.11 11.73 0.47
C ARG A 90 8.69 12.14 -0.93
N LEU A 91 8.47 13.44 -1.16
CA LEU A 91 8.10 13.94 -2.48
C LEU A 91 9.22 13.70 -3.50
N ARG A 92 10.49 13.87 -3.11
CA ARG A 92 11.66 13.60 -3.95
C ARG A 92 11.74 12.13 -4.35
N ILE A 93 11.56 11.20 -3.39
CA ILE A 93 11.52 9.75 -3.67
C ILE A 93 10.37 9.42 -4.62
N GLN A 94 9.18 9.96 -4.36
CA GLN A 94 8.00 9.74 -5.21
C GLN A 94 8.22 10.26 -6.64
N ALA A 95 8.81 11.45 -6.78
CA ALA A 95 9.08 12.07 -8.07
C ALA A 95 10.09 11.25 -8.89
N GLN A 96 11.14 10.71 -8.26
CA GLN A 96 12.08 9.82 -8.94
C GLN A 96 11.36 8.57 -9.46
N ARG A 97 10.53 7.93 -8.63
CA ARG A 97 9.75 6.75 -9.04
C ARG A 97 8.79 7.03 -10.18
N ALA A 98 8.10 8.16 -10.12
CA ALA A 98 7.19 8.58 -11.18
C ALA A 98 7.94 8.84 -12.50
N THR A 99 9.14 9.42 -12.44
CA THR A 99 9.98 9.67 -13.61
C THR A 99 10.47 8.36 -14.22
N GLN A 100 10.95 7.43 -13.41
CA GLN A 100 11.39 6.11 -13.87
C GLN A 100 10.29 5.30 -14.56
N LEU A 101 9.03 5.50 -14.16
CA LEU A 101 7.87 4.90 -14.85
C LEU A 101 7.66 5.47 -16.25
N LEU A 102 8.02 6.73 -16.50
CA LEU A 102 7.89 7.38 -17.81
C LEU A 102 9.05 7.03 -18.74
N ASP A 103 10.24 6.79 -18.18
CA ASP A 103 11.48 6.52 -18.92
C ASP A 103 11.64 5.04 -19.36
N ASP A 104 10.57 4.24 -19.27
CA ASP A 104 10.51 2.83 -19.66
C ASP A 104 11.61 1.95 -19.00
N GLU A 105 11.92 2.23 -17.73
CA GLU A 105 12.86 1.42 -16.95
C GLU A 105 12.36 -0.03 -16.81
N LYS A 106 13.31 -0.98 -16.77
CA LYS A 106 13.06 -2.44 -16.83
C LYS A 106 12.22 -3.02 -15.69
N ASN A 107 11.73 -2.22 -14.73
CA ASN A 107 11.01 -2.70 -13.55
C ASN A 107 9.79 -1.86 -13.14
N THR A 108 8.99 -1.45 -14.12
CA THR A 108 7.72 -0.73 -13.95
C THR A 108 6.81 -1.37 -12.89
N GLN A 109 6.72 -2.71 -12.84
CA GLN A 109 5.88 -3.41 -11.86
C GLN A 109 6.33 -3.19 -10.41
N ALA A 110 7.63 -3.28 -10.13
CA ALA A 110 8.14 -3.03 -8.77
C ALA A 110 7.94 -1.57 -8.37
N GLN A 111 8.11 -0.63 -9.31
CA GLN A 111 7.88 0.79 -9.08
C GLN A 111 6.40 1.08 -8.77
N ILE A 112 5.45 0.47 -9.51
CA ILE A 112 4.02 0.58 -9.22
C ILE A 112 3.70 0.01 -7.83
N PHE A 113 4.28 -1.15 -7.47
CA PHE A 113 4.07 -1.74 -6.16
C PHE A 113 4.58 -0.82 -5.03
N ASP A 114 5.77 -0.24 -5.20
CA ASP A 114 6.36 0.72 -4.26
C ASP A 114 5.47 1.96 -4.09
N LEU A 115 4.97 2.53 -5.20
CA LEU A 115 4.06 3.67 -5.18
C LEU A 115 2.73 3.38 -4.48
N LYS A 116 2.17 2.19 -4.67
CA LYS A 116 0.96 1.75 -3.97
C LYS A 116 1.21 1.56 -2.48
N ALA A 117 2.28 0.87 -2.12
CA ALA A 117 2.59 0.50 -0.74
C ALA A 117 2.98 1.71 0.12
N ASN A 118 3.75 2.64 -0.43
CA ASN A 118 4.38 3.73 0.33
C ASN A 118 3.73 5.11 0.09
N PHE A 119 3.03 5.29 -1.04
CA PHE A 119 2.49 6.60 -1.45
C PHE A 119 0.99 6.61 -1.73
N ALA A 120 0.28 5.55 -1.32
CA ALA A 120 -1.18 5.44 -1.41
C ALA A 120 -1.75 5.64 -2.82
N TRP A 121 -0.98 5.28 -3.85
CA TRP A 121 -1.52 5.20 -5.21
C TRP A 121 -2.55 4.08 -5.28
N VAL A 122 -3.65 4.32 -5.99
CA VAL A 122 -4.76 3.38 -6.13
C VAL A 122 -5.10 3.24 -7.61
N ASP A 123 -5.22 1.99 -8.08
CA ASP A 123 -5.73 1.74 -9.42
C ASP A 123 -7.20 2.13 -9.49
N LYS A 124 -7.54 2.98 -10.44
CA LYS A 124 -8.93 3.23 -10.79
C LYS A 124 -9.33 2.24 -11.87
N GLN A 125 -10.22 1.30 -11.52
CA GLN A 125 -10.85 0.42 -12.49
C GLN A 125 -12.24 0.97 -12.82
N GLY A 126 -12.47 1.27 -14.10
CA GLY A 126 -13.83 1.48 -14.62
C GLY A 126 -14.38 0.14 -15.09
N LEU A 127 -15.38 -0.39 -14.39
CA LEU A 127 -16.07 -1.60 -14.83
C LEU A 127 -17.33 -1.19 -15.61
N GLU A 128 -17.28 -1.27 -16.94
CA GLU A 128 -18.50 -1.19 -17.75
C GLU A 128 -19.21 -2.55 -17.69
N VAL A 129 -20.37 -2.58 -17.04
CA VAL A 129 -21.25 -3.75 -17.03
C VAL A 129 -22.31 -3.55 -18.13
N THR A 130 -21.99 -3.96 -19.35
CA THR A 130 -22.99 -4.04 -20.42
C THR A 130 -23.69 -5.40 -20.35
N SER A 131 -24.77 -5.46 -19.57
CA SER A 131 -25.78 -6.51 -19.72
C SER A 131 -26.69 -6.15 -20.91
N PRO A 132 -27.17 -7.12 -21.72
CA PRO A 132 -28.12 -6.85 -22.82
C PRO A 132 -29.38 -6.08 -22.38
N ASP A 133 -29.73 -6.20 -21.09
CA ASP A 133 -30.95 -5.63 -20.51
C ASP A 133 -30.67 -4.44 -19.55
N ASN A 134 -29.43 -3.95 -19.48
CA ASN A 134 -28.99 -2.91 -18.53
C ASN A 134 -29.32 -3.19 -17.04
N SER A 135 -29.57 -4.46 -16.68
CA SER A 135 -29.84 -4.86 -15.31
C SER A 135 -28.54 -5.11 -14.55
N VAL A 136 -28.40 -4.43 -13.41
CA VAL A 136 -27.32 -4.69 -12.46
C VAL A 136 -27.68 -5.99 -11.74
N GLY A 137 -27.08 -7.10 -12.18
CA GLY A 137 -27.25 -8.38 -11.52
C GLY A 137 -26.75 -8.29 -10.08
N ASN A 138 -27.69 -8.20 -9.13
CA ASN A 138 -27.39 -8.27 -7.70
C ASN A 138 -26.60 -9.56 -7.47
N LYS A 139 -25.31 -9.42 -7.12
CA LYS A 139 -24.47 -10.58 -6.82
C LYS A 139 -25.16 -11.37 -5.70
N VAL A 140 -25.45 -12.62 -6.02
CA VAL A 140 -26.17 -13.57 -5.18
C VAL A 140 -25.60 -13.56 -3.77
N ALA A 141 -26.32 -12.97 -2.83
CA ALA A 141 -26.07 -13.19 -1.41
C ALA A 141 -26.39 -14.68 -1.15
N VAL A 142 -25.35 -15.51 -1.15
CA VAL A 142 -25.43 -16.81 -0.50
C VAL A 142 -25.74 -16.49 0.96
N VAL A 143 -26.94 -16.85 1.42
CA VAL A 143 -27.34 -16.69 2.83
C VAL A 143 -26.46 -17.66 3.62
N LEU A 144 -25.30 -17.19 4.04
CA LEU A 144 -24.47 -17.88 5.02
C LEU A 144 -25.08 -17.59 6.40
N PRO A 145 -25.20 -18.60 7.29
CA PRO A 145 -25.62 -18.36 8.65
C PRO A 145 -24.63 -17.39 9.32
N ALA A 146 -25.16 -16.49 10.16
CA ALA A 146 -24.38 -15.39 10.75
C ALA A 146 -23.17 -15.86 11.58
N ASN A 147 -23.17 -17.11 12.05
CA ASN A 147 -22.05 -17.75 12.73
C ASN A 147 -21.77 -19.15 12.14
N PRO A 148 -20.53 -19.45 11.71
CA PRO A 148 -20.17 -20.80 11.28
C PRO A 148 -20.28 -21.77 12.46
N GLY A 149 -21.13 -22.80 12.32
CA GLY A 149 -21.38 -23.83 13.35
C GLY A 149 -22.67 -23.66 14.16
N SER A 150 -23.44 -22.58 13.94
CA SER A 150 -24.71 -22.35 14.67
C SER A 150 -25.92 -23.11 14.10
N VAL A 151 -25.75 -23.82 13.00
CA VAL A 151 -26.83 -24.49 12.27
C VAL A 151 -26.39 -25.93 11.97
N THR A 152 -27.24 -26.90 12.30
CA THR A 152 -26.96 -28.30 11.98
C THR A 152 -27.10 -28.55 10.47
N MET A 153 -26.49 -29.62 9.95
CA MET A 153 -26.51 -29.91 8.51
C MET A 153 -27.95 -30.04 7.96
N ASP A 154 -28.86 -30.62 8.75
CA ASP A 154 -30.26 -30.78 8.37
C ASP A 154 -31.00 -29.45 8.28
N GLN A 155 -30.74 -28.54 9.23
CA GLN A 155 -31.31 -27.19 9.20
C GLN A 155 -30.78 -26.38 8.01
N TRP A 156 -29.51 -26.57 7.65
CA TRP A 156 -28.92 -25.93 6.48
C TRP A 156 -29.57 -26.40 5.17
N GLN A 157 -29.81 -27.72 5.04
CA GLN A 157 -30.50 -28.28 3.89
C GLN A 157 -31.92 -27.72 3.73
N GLU A 158 -32.64 -27.51 4.83
CA GLU A 158 -33.98 -26.94 4.80
C GLU A 158 -33.97 -25.46 4.37
N MET A 159 -33.05 -24.66 4.91
CA MET A 159 -32.87 -23.28 4.48
C MET A 159 -32.52 -23.19 2.99
N TYR A 160 -31.64 -24.06 2.50
CA TYR A 160 -31.28 -24.12 1.09
C TYR A 160 -32.50 -24.49 0.22
N LYS A 161 -33.30 -25.49 0.63
CA LYS A 161 -34.52 -25.87 -0.07
C LYS A 161 -35.53 -24.72 -0.13
N GLN A 162 -35.73 -23.98 0.96
CA GLN A 162 -36.63 -22.81 0.97
C GLN A 162 -36.15 -21.70 0.02
N VAL A 163 -34.86 -21.39 0.02
CA VAL A 163 -34.28 -20.41 -0.92
C VAL A 163 -34.48 -20.87 -2.36
N MET A 164 -34.30 -22.16 -2.65
CA MET A 164 -34.50 -22.73 -3.99
C MET A 164 -35.99 -22.80 -4.40
N ALA A 165 -36.91 -23.03 -3.46
CA ALA A 165 -38.35 -23.02 -3.70
C ALA A 165 -38.85 -21.60 -4.02
N ASN A 166 -38.38 -20.60 -3.26
CA ASN A 166 -38.66 -19.19 -3.54
C ASN A 166 -38.11 -18.77 -4.92
N ARG A 167 -36.98 -19.33 -5.37
CA ARG A 167 -36.46 -19.12 -6.73
C ARG A 167 -37.38 -19.67 -7.82
N LYS A 168 -38.01 -20.84 -7.62
CA LYS A 168 -38.96 -21.41 -8.59
C LYS A 168 -40.23 -20.59 -8.69
N SER A 169 -40.80 -20.18 -7.55
CA SER A 169 -41.99 -19.33 -7.49
C SER A 169 -41.78 -17.98 -8.19
N VAL A 170 -40.62 -17.34 -8.02
CA VAL A 170 -40.30 -16.07 -8.69
C VAL A 170 -40.07 -16.27 -10.21
N HIS A 171 -39.53 -17.42 -10.63
CA HIS A 171 -39.37 -17.74 -12.04
C HIS A 171 -40.71 -18.01 -12.74
N GLU A 172 -41.62 -18.74 -12.07
CA GLU A 172 -42.96 -19.04 -12.59
C GLU A 172 -43.84 -17.78 -12.69
N LEU A 173 -43.75 -16.85 -11.73
CA LEU A 173 -44.43 -15.55 -11.79
C LEU A 173 -43.97 -14.66 -12.95
N ARG A 174 -42.74 -14.86 -13.45
CA ARG A 174 -42.16 -14.08 -14.55
C ARG A 174 -42.44 -14.68 -15.93
N VAL A 175 -42.77 -15.97 -16.01
CA VAL A 175 -43.05 -16.68 -17.28
C VAL A 175 -44.56 -16.85 -17.53
N GLY A 176 -45.41 -16.79 -16.50
CA GLY A 176 -46.88 -16.91 -16.64
C GLY A 176 -47.64 -15.61 -16.92
N GLY A 177 -46.96 -14.50 -17.20
CA GLY A 177 -47.57 -13.18 -17.45
C GLY A 177 -47.74 -12.81 -18.93
N GLU A 178 -47.47 -13.72 -19.86
CA GLU A 178 -47.81 -13.58 -21.28
C GLU A 178 -48.86 -14.63 -21.65
N GLY A 179 -50.13 -14.26 -21.51
CA GLY A 179 -51.31 -15.01 -21.92
C GLY A 179 -52.50 -14.07 -22.01
#